data_AF-A0A7V2T7H7-F1
#
_entry.id   AF-A0A7V2T7H7-F1
#
_cell.length_a   1.000
_cell.length_b   1.000
_cell.length_c   1.000
_cell.angle_alpha   90.00
_cell.angle_beta   90.00
_cell.angle_gamma   90.00
#
_symmetry.space_group_name_H-M   'P 1'
#
loop_
_entity.id
_entity.type
_entity.pdbx_description
1 polymer ?
#
loop_
_entity_poly.entity_id
_entity_poly.type
_entity_poly.pdbx_seq_one_letter_code
_entity_poly.pdbx_strand_id
1 'polypeptide(L)' 'MRRLIETAFAHSRTVLLALALLLVAGAAAYRTIPKEADPDIQVPIVYVSVRHEGISPEDAERLLVRPLEQELRALEGLKE' A
#
# COMPACT_ATOMS: atom_id res chain seq x y z
N MET A 1 -29.25 -12.44 -23.53
CA MET A 1 -28.90 -11.10 -24.05
C MET A 1 -30.08 -10.32 -24.59
N ARG A 2 -30.88 -10.85 -25.54
CA ARG A 2 -32.01 -10.10 -26.14
C ARG A 2 -33.01 -9.56 -25.12
N ARG A 3 -33.39 -10.38 -24.13
CA ARG A 3 -34.30 -9.99 -23.03
C ARG A 3 -33.79 -8.82 -22.18
N LEU A 4 -32.48 -8.71 -21.95
CA LEU A 4 -31.89 -7.59 -21.18
C LEU A 4 -32.00 -6.28 -21.97
N ILE A 5 -31.70 -6.33 -23.26
CA ILE A 5 -31.80 -5.19 -24.17
C ILE A 5 -33.27 -4.74 -24.28
N GLU A 6 -34.20 -5.68 -24.49
CA GLU A 6 -35.63 -5.40 -24.57
C GLU A 6 -36.15 -4.74 -23.28
N THR A 7 -35.72 -5.21 -22.11
CA THR A 7 -36.12 -4.66 -20.81
C THR A 7 -35.55 -3.25 -20.57
N ALA A 8 -34.31 -3.01 -21.02
CA ALA A 8 -33.67 -1.70 -20.94
C ALA A 8 -34.39 -0.64 -21.80
N PHE A 9 -34.86 -1.01 -23.01
CA PHE A 9 -35.67 -0.12 -23.84
C PHE A 9 -37.09 0.08 -23.28
N ALA A 10 -37.71 -0.96 -22.72
CA ALA A 10 -39.03 -0.87 -22.10
C ALA A 10 -39.06 0.05 -20.86
N HIS A 11 -37.94 0.17 -20.13
CA HIS A 11 -37.82 1.00 -18.92
C HIS A 11 -36.80 2.14 -19.09
N SER A 12 -36.80 2.80 -20.25
CA SER A 12 -35.85 3.86 -20.61
C SER A 12 -35.74 4.98 -19.57
N ARG A 13 -36.84 5.39 -18.93
CA ARG A 13 -36.83 6.41 -17.86
C ARG A 13 -36.02 5.97 -16.64
N THR A 14 -36.17 4.72 -16.20
CA THR A 14 -35.42 4.16 -15.08
C THR A 14 -33.93 4.03 -15.42
N VAL A 15 -33.62 3.63 -16.65
CA VAL A 15 -32.23 3.52 -17.14
C VAL A 15 -31.56 4.91 -17.19
N LEU A 16 -32.26 5.92 -17.70
CA LEU A 16 -31.76 7.30 -17.73
C LEU A 16 -31.56 7.89 -16.33
N LEU A 17 -32.46 7.58 -15.39
CA LEU A 17 -32.31 8.01 -14.00
C LEU A 17 -31.12 7.33 -13.32
N ALA A 18 -30.93 6.03 -13.55
CA ALA A 18 -29.76 5.31 -13.08
C ALA A 18 -28.46 5.87 -13.67
N LEU A 19 -28.45 6.21 -14.96
CA LEU A 19 -27.31 6.87 -15.61
C LEU A 19 -27.02 8.24 -14.98
N ALA A 20 -28.04 9.07 -14.77
CA ALA A 20 -27.88 10.36 -14.12
C ALA A 20 -27.32 10.22 -12.69
N LEU A 21 -27.80 9.25 -11.93
CA LEU A 21 -27.30 8.96 -10.59
C LEU A 21 -25.83 8.53 -10.63
N LEU A 22 -25.46 7.64 -11.55
CA LEU A 22 -24.06 7.21 -11.73
C LEU A 22 -23.14 8.37 -12.09
N LEU A 23 -23.59 9.30 -12.95
CA LEU A 23 -22.81 10.49 -13.31
C LEU A 23 -22.63 11.43 -12.11
N VAL A 24 -23.68 11.67 -11.33
CA VAL A 24 -23.60 12.52 -10.13
C VAL A 24 -22.71 11.89 -9.07
N ALA A 25 -22.88 10.58 -8.80
CA ALA A 25 -22.04 9.84 -7.87
C ALA A 25 -20.57 9.82 -8.31
N GLY A 26 -20.31 9.59 -9.60
CA GLY A 26 -18.98 9.64 -10.17
C GLY A 26 -18.34 11.02 -10.08
N ALA A 27 -19.09 12.08 -10.37
CA ALA A 27 -18.61 13.46 -10.23
C ALA A 27 -18.34 13.85 -8.77
N ALA A 28 -19.18 13.39 -7.84
CA ALA A 28 -18.96 13.57 -6.41
C ALA A 28 -17.68 12.85 -5.97
N ALA A 29 -17.55 11.56 -6.30
CA ALA A 29 -16.36 10.76 -6.00
C ALA A 29 -15.08 11.39 -6.57
N TYR A 30 -15.12 11.87 -7.82
CA TYR A 30 -13.98 12.53 -8.46
C TYR A 30 -13.51 13.78 -7.71
N ARG A 31 -14.43 14.52 -7.07
CA ARG A 31 -14.10 15.70 -6.26
C ARG A 31 -13.69 15.35 -4.84
N THR A 32 -14.24 14.30 -4.26
CA THR A 32 -13.98 13.92 -2.86
C THR A 32 -12.75 13.04 -2.69
N ILE A 33 -12.33 12.30 -3.73
CA ILE A 33 -11.14 11.46 -3.65
C ILE A 33 -9.92 12.36 -3.40
N PRO A 34 -9.27 12.25 -2.22
CA PRO A 34 -8.05 12.97 -1.95
C PRO A 34 -6.98 12.45 -2.91
N LYS A 35 -6.38 13.36 -3.67
CA LYS A 35 -5.28 13.04 -4.57
C LYS A 35 -4.00 13.32 -3.80
N GLU A 36 -3.36 12.29 -3.30
CA GLU A 36 -2.01 12.42 -2.75
C GLU A 36 -1.03 12.54 -3.92
N ALA A 37 -0.27 13.65 -3.94
CA ALA A 37 0.74 13.91 -4.96
C ALA A 37 2.00 13.06 -4.76
N ASP A 38 2.20 12.58 -3.52
CA ASP A 38 3.28 11.70 -3.13
C ASP A 38 2.65 10.56 -2.32
N PRO A 39 2.45 9.36 -2.91
CA PRO A 39 1.95 8.24 -2.14
C PRO A 39 2.98 7.89 -1.06
N ASP A 40 2.57 7.91 0.21
CA ASP A 40 3.44 7.47 1.31
C ASP A 40 3.70 5.95 1.18
N ILE A 41 4.76 5.59 0.46
CA ILE A 41 5.24 4.21 0.39
C ILE A 41 6.01 3.95 1.69
N GLN A 42 5.31 3.43 2.69
CA GLN A 42 5.94 2.99 3.94
C GLN A 42 6.85 1.80 3.66
N VAL A 43 8.15 2.08 3.42
CA VAL A 43 9.18 1.04 3.43
C VAL A 43 9.34 0.59 4.88
N PRO A 44 9.09 -0.69 5.22
CA PRO A 44 9.20 -1.15 6.59
C PRO A 44 10.69 -1.15 7.00
N ILE A 45 11.09 -0.13 7.75
CA ILE A 45 12.44 -0.03 8.32
C ILE A 45 12.39 -0.55 9.75
N VAL A 46 13.25 -1.52 10.06
CA VAL A 46 13.47 -2.01 11.43
C VAL A 46 14.79 -1.46 11.92
N TYR A 47 14.76 -0.69 13.01
CA TYR A 47 15.96 -0.14 13.63
C TYR A 47 16.43 -1.05 14.78
N VAL A 48 17.66 -1.55 14.69
CA VAL A 48 18.30 -2.36 15.74
C VAL A 48 19.47 -1.56 16.31
N SER A 49 19.44 -1.30 17.62
CA SER A 49 20.52 -0.61 18.33
C SER A 49 21.04 -1.47 19.47
N VAL A 50 22.35 -1.70 19.48
CA VAL A 50 23.05 -2.44 20.53
C VAL A 50 24.06 -1.49 21.16
N ARG A 51 23.98 -1.32 22.48
CA ARG A 51 24.93 -0.50 23.25
C ARG A 51 25.72 -1.39 24.19
N HIS A 52 27.04 -1.28 24.10
CA HIS A 52 27.96 -1.95 25.01
C HIS A 52 29.13 -1.02 25.32
N GLU A 53 29.34 -0.75 26.61
CA GLU A 53 30.37 0.19 27.08
C GLU A 53 31.67 -0.55 27.40
N GLY A 54 32.81 0.08 27.10
CA GLY A 54 34.13 -0.46 27.46
C GLY A 54 34.67 -1.55 26.52
N ILE A 55 34.00 -1.83 25.40
CA ILE A 55 34.50 -2.72 24.35
C ILE A 55 35.33 -1.95 23.31
N SER A 56 36.38 -2.59 22.79
CA SER A 56 37.15 -2.04 21.68
C SER A 56 36.28 -1.98 20.41
N PRO A 57 36.46 -0.99 19.52
CA PRO A 57 35.73 -0.94 18.25
C PRO A 57 35.89 -2.22 17.42
N GLU A 58 37.09 -2.80 17.43
CA GLU A 58 37.43 -4.01 16.68
C GLU A 58 36.71 -5.25 17.21
N ASP A 59 36.65 -5.40 18.53
CA ASP A 59 35.92 -6.50 19.15
C ASP A 59 34.41 -6.30 19.05
N ALA A 60 33.92 -5.06 19.09
CA ALA A 60 32.51 -4.74 18.88
C ALA A 60 32.05 -5.16 17.47
N GLU A 61 32.85 -4.89 16.43
CA GLU A 61 32.53 -5.35 15.08
C GLU A 61 32.49 -6.89 15.03
N ARG A 62 33.53 -7.55 15.56
CA ARG A 62 33.67 -9.00 15.44
C ARG A 62 32.66 -9.78 16.26
N LEU A 63 32.33 -9.32 17.46
CA LEU A 63 31.51 -10.05 18.43
C LEU A 63 30.05 -9.59 18.45
N LEU A 64 29.76 -8.35 18.08
CA LEU A 64 28.38 -7.82 18.08
C LEU A 64 27.86 -7.66 16.67
N VAL A 65 28.53 -6.90 15.82
CA VAL A 65 28.00 -6.51 14.49
C VAL A 65 27.95 -7.72 13.54
N ARG A 66 29.05 -8.47 13.39
CA ARG A 66 29.10 -9.59 12.43
C ARG A 66 28.10 -10.71 12.72
N PRO A 67 27.95 -11.18 13.97
CA PRO A 67 26.94 -12.20 14.27
C PRO A 67 25.52 -11.66 14.05
N LEU A 68 25.27 -10.41 14.42
CA LEU A 68 23.97 -9.76 14.21
C LEU A 68 23.62 -9.68 12.72
N GLU A 69 24.57 -9.27 11.87
CA GLU A 69 24.36 -9.26 10.42
C GLU A 69 24.11 -10.65 9.84
N GLN A 70 24.82 -11.69 10.31
CA GLN A 70 24.62 -13.06 9.84
C GLN A 70 23.21 -13.57 10.16
N GLU A 71 22.74 -13.37 11.38
CA GLU A 71 21.38 -13.77 11.79
C GLU A 71 20.31 -12.95 11.06
N LEU A 72 20.52 -11.63 10.88
CA LEU A 72 19.59 -10.78 10.15
C LEU A 72 19.52 -11.13 8.66
N ARG A 73 20.64 -11.52 8.03
CA ARG A 73 20.66 -11.99 6.63
C ARG A 73 19.92 -13.30 6.41
N ALA A 74 19.74 -14.11 7.45
CA ALA A 74 19.00 -15.37 7.36
C ALA A 74 17.48 -15.18 7.34
N LEU A 75 16.98 -13.97 7.64
CA LEU A 75 15.56 -13.67 7.63
C LEU A 75 15.02 -13.56 6.20
N GLU A 76 14.01 -14.37 5.89
CA GLU A 76 13.30 -14.32 4.60
C GLU A 76 12.55 -13.00 4.43
N GLY A 77 12.73 -12.34 3.28
CA GLY A 77 11.99 -11.12 2.93
C GLY A 77 12.71 -9.79 3.14
N LEU A 78 13.98 -9.80 3.59
CA LEU A 78 14.85 -8.62 3.46
C LEU A 78 15.24 -8.43 1.99
N LYS A 79 14.91 -7.26 1.43
CA LYS A 79 15.47 -6.84 0.14
C LYS A 79 16.93 -6.44 0.35
N GLU A 80 17.78 -6.91 -0.56
CA GLU A 80 19.22 -6.61 -0.64
C GLU A 80 19.50 -5.11 -0.76
#